data_AF-V6DQN0-F1
#
_entry.id   AF-V6DQN0-F1
#
_cell.length_a   1.000
_cell.length_b   1.000
_cell.length_c   1.000
_cell.angle_alpha   90.00
_cell.angle_beta   90.00
_cell.angle_gamma   90.00
#
_symmetry.space_group_name_H-M   'P 1'
#
loop_
_entity.id
_entity.type
_entity.pdbx_description
1 polymer ?
#
loop_
_entity_poly.entity_id
_entity_poly.type
_entity_poly.pdbx_seq_one_letter_code
_entity_poly.pdbx_strand_id
1 'polypeptide(L)'
;MVDEENKRMLKQKGTFAIPGNEIKDDKIVEIIPFENDGSYEEVVIPFECHEEIRKELEDRGYTRENLLGENNEEIQYINTDKNVIQLINPRVTKFRGYQKKYSVTAVTNMLLTYSEMQKIGYKIALKSKADVVWIWFKRDGAPNGINIVTQQWFKRALKPFFINIDSEDDEIVDYGELILSENRQDGYVCSAYYYNHPDMPAKHLAVSKNAITVNLDIKKSSEFLTLCTNLLKGTKLFITYKINGGEERSTSVTVQDAKTIITLEGYQPGDQVSGDVTLIMSILQDKNIMDEYGIDYENLTGTFICRSEKESMVYGRKHFFIK
;
A
#
# COMPACT_ATOMS: atom_id res chain seq x y z
N MET A 1 -10.96 21.61 9.48
CA MET A 1 -12.36 22.02 9.70
C MET A 1 -13.00 20.90 10.51
N VAL A 2 -13.37 21.15 11.77
CA VAL A 2 -14.06 20.15 12.60
C VAL A 2 -15.55 20.39 12.41
N ASP A 3 -16.24 19.42 11.84
CA ASP A 3 -17.70 19.43 11.76
C ASP A 3 -18.24 19.11 13.16
N GLU A 4 -18.69 20.15 13.89
CA GLU A 4 -19.20 20.03 15.26
C GLU A 4 -20.48 19.19 15.36
N GLU A 5 -21.21 18.98 14.25
CA GLU A 5 -22.38 18.10 14.22
C GLU A 5 -22.00 16.61 14.07
N ASN A 6 -20.79 16.31 13.57
CA ASN A 6 -20.31 14.96 13.36
C ASN A 6 -19.68 14.38 14.64
N LYS A 7 -20.53 13.86 15.53
CA LYS A 7 -20.13 13.18 16.77
C LYS A 7 -19.15 12.02 16.55
N ARG A 8 -19.09 11.42 15.36
CA ARG A 8 -18.13 10.34 15.05
C ARG A 8 -16.70 10.88 14.96
N MET A 9 -16.51 12.07 14.37
CA MET A 9 -15.19 12.75 14.40
C MET A 9 -14.82 13.23 15.81
N LEU A 10 -15.78 13.73 16.60
CA LEU A 10 -15.51 14.19 17.96
C LEU A 10 -15.05 13.06 18.91
N LYS A 11 -15.42 11.80 18.61
CA LYS A 11 -14.97 10.61 19.35
C LYS A 11 -13.64 10.05 18.85
N GLN A 12 -13.08 10.56 17.75
CA GLN A 12 -11.71 10.26 17.31
C GLN A 12 -10.70 11.02 18.17
N LYS A 13 -10.58 10.62 19.44
CA LYS A 13 -9.49 11.10 20.28
C LYS A 13 -8.23 10.27 20.00
N GLY A 14 -7.24 10.93 19.41
CA GLY A 14 -5.86 10.45 19.38
C GLY A 14 -5.38 10.04 18.00
N THR A 15 -4.24 10.62 17.61
CA THR A 15 -3.29 9.93 16.74
C THR A 15 -2.67 8.83 17.60
N PHE A 16 -3.03 7.58 17.33
CA PHE A 16 -2.33 6.45 17.93
C PHE A 16 -1.16 6.15 17.03
N ALA A 17 0.06 6.35 17.53
CA ALA A 17 1.18 5.64 16.96
C ALA A 17 1.02 4.18 17.41
N ILE A 18 1.21 3.24 16.49
CA ILE A 18 1.29 1.81 16.81
C ILE A 18 2.79 1.47 16.76
N PRO A 19 3.34 0.79 17.78
CA PRO A 19 4.71 0.29 17.72
C PRO A 19 4.90 -0.56 16.46
N GLY A 20 6.06 -0.45 15.81
CA GLY A 20 6.36 -1.28 14.63
C GLY A 20 6.23 -2.77 14.96
N ASN A 21 5.68 -3.55 14.04
CA ASN A 21 5.68 -5.01 14.15
C ASN A 21 6.93 -5.56 13.46
N GLU A 22 7.65 -6.49 14.08
CA GLU A 22 8.58 -7.34 13.32
C GLU A 22 7.76 -8.38 12.55
N ILE A 23 7.89 -8.39 11.22
CA ILE A 23 7.27 -9.39 10.35
C ILE A 23 8.35 -10.35 9.84
N LYS A 24 8.11 -11.66 9.99
CA LYS A 24 8.89 -12.75 9.38
C LYS A 24 7.92 -13.74 8.74
N ASP A 25 8.14 -14.08 7.47
CA ASP A 25 7.31 -15.02 6.71
C ASP A 25 5.80 -14.69 6.78
N ASP A 26 5.46 -13.43 6.51
CA ASP A 26 4.09 -12.88 6.56
C ASP A 26 3.39 -13.01 7.93
N LYS A 27 4.14 -13.24 9.00
CA LYS A 27 3.64 -13.31 10.37
C LYS A 27 4.31 -12.29 11.26
N ILE A 28 3.51 -11.65 12.11
CA ILE A 28 4.00 -10.76 13.15
C ILE A 28 4.65 -11.63 14.24
N VAL A 29 5.95 -11.46 14.46
CA VAL A 29 6.73 -12.25 15.41
C VAL A 29 7.09 -11.47 16.67
N GLU A 30 7.18 -10.15 16.60
CA GLU A 30 7.55 -9.30 17.74
C GLU A 30 6.93 -7.91 17.63
N ILE A 31 6.76 -7.24 18.76
CA ILE A 31 6.30 -5.85 18.85
C ILE A 31 7.49 -4.99 19.27
N ILE A 32 7.84 -4.00 18.46
CA ILE A 32 9.01 -3.12 18.69
C ILE A 32 8.58 -1.94 19.57
N PRO A 33 9.12 -1.77 20.80
CA PRO A 33 8.71 -0.69 21.70
C PRO A 33 8.99 0.71 21.13
N PHE A 34 8.24 1.71 21.62
CA PHE A 34 8.30 3.12 21.19
C PHE A 34 9.64 3.83 21.41
N GLU A 35 10.55 3.25 22.19
CA GLU A 35 11.85 3.85 22.51
C GLU A 35 12.84 3.82 21.34
N ASN A 36 12.35 3.64 20.11
CA ASN A 36 13.16 3.72 18.91
C ASN A 36 12.94 5.09 18.25
N ASP A 37 13.94 5.95 18.34
CA ASP A 37 14.12 7.22 17.64
C ASP A 37 14.43 7.02 16.13
N GLY A 38 14.13 5.84 15.61
CA GLY A 38 14.19 5.48 14.21
C GLY A 38 13.09 6.12 13.36
N SER A 39 13.30 6.05 12.05
CA SER A 39 12.37 6.50 11.04
C SER A 39 11.02 5.77 11.11
N TYR A 40 9.93 6.50 10.90
CA TYR A 40 8.58 5.94 10.89
C TYR A 40 7.85 6.26 9.58
N GLU A 41 7.00 5.34 9.16
CA GLU A 41 6.06 5.54 8.05
C GLU A 41 4.68 5.94 8.62
N GLU A 42 4.08 6.98 8.07
CA GLU A 42 2.71 7.37 8.43
C GLU A 42 1.72 6.65 7.51
N VAL A 43 1.00 5.67 8.07
CA VAL A 43 -0.05 4.94 7.35
C VAL A 43 -1.40 5.55 7.67
N VAL A 44 -2.09 6.08 6.64
CA VAL A 44 -3.45 6.58 6.77
C VAL A 44 -4.43 5.41 6.66
N ILE A 45 -5.04 5.06 7.79
CA ILE A 45 -6.00 3.95 7.86
C ILE A 45 -7.42 4.47 7.55
N PRO A 46 -8.11 3.93 6.52
CA PRO A 46 -9.49 4.30 6.22
C PRO A 46 -10.41 4.03 7.42
N PHE A 47 -11.41 4.90 7.62
CA PHE A 47 -12.34 4.79 8.75
C PHE A 47 -13.03 3.42 8.81
N GLU A 48 -13.37 2.88 7.65
CA GLU A 48 -14.09 1.62 7.48
C GLU A 48 -13.37 0.44 8.17
N CYS A 49 -12.03 0.48 8.20
CA CYS A 49 -11.17 -0.57 8.76
C CYS A 49 -10.95 -0.44 10.28
N HIS A 50 -11.35 0.69 10.89
CA HIS A 50 -11.00 0.98 12.29
C HIS A 50 -11.61 0.01 13.28
N GLU A 51 -12.78 -0.56 12.97
CA GLU A 51 -13.45 -1.54 13.84
C GLU A 51 -12.67 -2.86 13.89
N GLU A 52 -12.23 -3.37 12.73
CA GLU A 52 -11.46 -4.60 12.62
C GLU A 52 -10.08 -4.45 13.27
N ILE A 53 -9.40 -3.35 13.01
CA ILE A 53 -8.10 -3.06 13.62
C ILE A 53 -8.22 -2.93 15.14
N ARG A 54 -9.29 -2.28 15.62
CA ARG A 54 -9.52 -2.19 17.08
C ARG A 54 -9.75 -3.57 17.68
N LYS A 55 -10.56 -4.41 17.04
CA LYS A 55 -10.81 -5.77 17.52
C LYS A 55 -9.52 -6.60 17.57
N GLU A 56 -8.72 -6.53 16.51
CA GLU A 56 -7.40 -7.19 16.46
C GLU A 56 -6.48 -6.70 17.58
N LEU A 57 -6.48 -5.40 17.86
CA LEU A 57 -5.73 -4.79 18.96
C LEU A 57 -6.25 -5.26 20.33
N GLU A 58 -7.57 -5.29 20.53
CA GLU A 58 -8.20 -5.79 21.76
C GLU A 58 -7.89 -7.27 22.01
N ASP A 59 -7.95 -8.11 20.97
CA ASP A 59 -7.60 -9.53 21.03
C ASP A 59 -6.11 -9.74 21.42
N ARG A 60 -5.26 -8.76 21.09
CA ARG A 60 -3.84 -8.71 21.48
C ARG A 60 -3.59 -8.03 22.84
N GLY A 61 -4.65 -7.63 23.54
CA GLY A 61 -4.58 -7.02 24.87
C GLY A 61 -4.40 -5.49 24.89
N TYR A 62 -4.46 -4.82 23.74
CA TYR A 62 -4.40 -3.36 23.62
C TYR A 62 -5.78 -2.72 23.87
N THR A 63 -6.23 -2.79 25.11
CA THR A 63 -7.53 -2.24 25.53
C THR A 63 -7.39 -0.79 26.01
N ARG A 64 -8.49 -0.02 26.06
CA ARG A 64 -8.49 1.34 26.63
C ARG A 64 -8.08 1.32 28.10
N GLU A 65 -8.46 0.28 28.81
CA GLU A 65 -8.09 0.07 30.21
C GLU A 65 -6.59 -0.10 30.37
N ASN A 66 -5.96 -0.96 29.55
CA ASN A 66 -4.52 -1.22 29.62
C ASN A 66 -3.69 -0.04 29.11
N LEU A 67 -4.17 0.68 28.09
CA LEU A 67 -3.41 1.77 27.46
C LEU A 67 -3.62 3.13 28.13
N LEU A 68 -4.83 3.41 28.60
CA LEU A 68 -5.25 4.75 29.04
C LEU A 68 -5.79 4.75 30.48
N GLY A 69 -5.94 3.59 31.13
CA GLY A 69 -6.57 3.49 32.45
C GLY A 69 -8.06 3.86 32.44
N GLU A 70 -8.69 3.84 31.27
CA GLU A 70 -10.11 4.17 31.09
C GLU A 70 -10.96 2.91 30.94
N ASN A 71 -12.22 2.96 31.37
CA ASN A 71 -13.13 1.83 31.19
C ASN A 71 -13.27 1.47 29.70
N ASN A 72 -13.28 0.17 29.42
CA ASN A 72 -13.59 -0.37 28.10
C ASN A 72 -15.08 -0.18 27.79
N GLU A 73 -15.44 1.03 27.36
CA GLU A 73 -16.77 1.33 26.87
C GLU A 73 -16.85 1.11 25.36
N GLU A 74 -17.91 0.44 24.92
CA GLU A 74 -18.20 0.29 23.50
C GLU A 74 -18.41 1.66 22.85
N ILE A 75 -17.69 1.94 21.77
CA ILE A 75 -17.83 3.20 21.06
C ILE A 75 -19.18 3.21 20.34
N GLN A 76 -20.19 3.78 21.00
CA GLN A 76 -21.48 3.99 20.36
C GLN A 76 -21.41 5.15 19.38
N TYR A 77 -21.37 4.82 18.09
CA TYR A 77 -21.48 5.79 17.00
C TYR A 77 -22.95 6.20 16.82
N ILE A 78 -23.45 7.07 17.71
CA ILE A 78 -24.87 7.48 17.75
C ILE A 78 -25.30 8.13 16.42
N ASN A 79 -26.49 7.74 15.97
CA ASN A 79 -27.38 8.31 14.94
C ASN A 79 -27.10 8.01 13.47
N THR A 80 -27.79 6.99 12.94
CA THR A 80 -28.04 6.76 11.50
C THR A 80 -29.45 7.21 11.06
N ASP A 81 -30.25 7.80 11.95
CA ASP A 81 -31.70 7.99 11.76
C ASP A 81 -32.09 9.25 10.96
N LYS A 82 -31.11 10.01 10.49
CA LYS A 82 -31.33 11.07 9.49
C LYS A 82 -30.58 10.64 8.23
N ASN A 83 -31.32 10.10 7.25
CA ASN A 83 -30.90 9.75 5.87
C ASN A 83 -29.63 10.50 5.42
N VAL A 84 -28.66 9.92 4.70
CA VAL A 84 -28.69 9.84 3.22
C VAL A 84 -27.81 8.69 2.69
N ILE A 85 -28.38 7.48 2.49
CA ILE A 85 -27.85 6.58 1.46
C ILE A 85 -28.72 6.74 0.23
N GLN A 86 -28.17 7.39 -0.78
CA GLN A 86 -28.86 7.58 -2.06
C GLN A 86 -28.55 6.41 -2.99
N LEU A 87 -29.60 5.74 -3.44
CA LEU A 87 -29.49 4.69 -4.45
C LEU A 87 -29.51 5.31 -5.84
N ILE A 88 -28.43 5.16 -6.58
CA ILE A 88 -28.22 5.72 -7.91
C ILE A 88 -28.20 4.59 -8.94
N ASN A 89 -28.80 4.86 -10.11
CA ASN A 89 -28.85 3.97 -11.26
C ASN A 89 -29.32 2.52 -10.96
N PRO A 90 -30.42 2.33 -10.22
CA PRO A 90 -30.93 1.00 -9.96
C PRO A 90 -31.34 0.32 -11.28
N ARG A 91 -30.76 -0.85 -11.55
CA ARG A 91 -31.01 -1.59 -12.79
C ARG A 91 -31.31 -3.05 -12.49
N VAL A 92 -32.37 -3.58 -13.10
CA VAL A 92 -32.68 -5.01 -13.11
C VAL A 92 -32.37 -5.57 -14.49
N THR A 93 -31.57 -6.63 -14.54
CA THR A 93 -31.26 -7.36 -15.77
C THR A 93 -31.48 -8.85 -15.59
N LYS A 94 -31.52 -9.59 -16.71
CA LYS A 94 -31.46 -11.06 -16.65
C LYS A 94 -30.04 -11.49 -16.32
N PHE A 95 -29.94 -12.49 -15.46
CA PHE A 95 -28.72 -13.23 -15.16
C PHE A 95 -29.00 -14.70 -15.44
N ARG A 96 -28.12 -15.36 -16.18
CA ARG A 96 -28.18 -16.79 -16.55
C ARG A 96 -29.59 -17.39 -16.59
N GLY A 97 -30.21 -17.34 -17.77
CA GLY A 97 -31.57 -17.85 -17.97
C GLY A 97 -32.63 -16.91 -17.40
N TYR A 98 -33.36 -17.36 -16.37
CA TYR A 98 -34.51 -16.66 -15.78
C TYR A 98 -34.17 -15.90 -14.49
N GLN A 99 -32.94 -15.99 -14.00
CA GLN A 99 -32.56 -15.34 -12.74
C GLN A 99 -32.47 -13.83 -12.94
N LYS A 100 -32.76 -13.07 -11.88
CA LYS A 100 -32.72 -11.60 -11.91
C LYS A 100 -31.45 -11.12 -11.23
N LYS A 101 -30.73 -10.23 -11.90
CA LYS A 101 -29.66 -9.43 -11.31
C LYS A 101 -30.16 -8.01 -11.05
N TYR A 102 -29.92 -7.51 -9.85
CA TYR A 102 -30.10 -6.12 -9.49
C TYR A 102 -28.73 -5.48 -9.30
N SER A 103 -28.56 -4.25 -9.79
CA SER A 103 -27.31 -3.51 -9.70
C SER A 103 -27.62 -2.08 -9.31
N VAL A 104 -26.91 -1.55 -8.32
CA VAL A 104 -27.15 -0.21 -7.78
C VAL A 104 -25.89 0.39 -7.15
N THR A 105 -25.73 1.70 -7.25
CA THR A 105 -24.71 2.43 -6.49
C THR A 105 -25.34 3.03 -5.25
N ALA A 106 -24.78 2.76 -4.07
CA ALA A 106 -25.21 3.32 -2.80
C ALA A 106 -24.25 4.45 -2.39
N VAL A 107 -24.68 5.70 -2.57
CA VAL A 107 -23.87 6.88 -2.24
C VAL A 107 -24.17 7.34 -0.82
N THR A 108 -23.12 7.54 -0.03
CA THR A 108 -23.18 8.00 1.36
C THR A 108 -22.26 9.20 1.58
N ASN A 109 -22.71 10.16 2.39
CA ASN A 109 -21.87 11.24 2.93
C ASN A 109 -21.40 10.95 4.38
N MET A 110 -21.79 9.81 4.95
CA MET A 110 -21.40 9.39 6.29
C MET A 110 -20.21 8.44 6.28
N LEU A 111 -19.42 8.51 7.34
CA LEU A 111 -18.41 7.50 7.69
C LEU A 111 -19.14 6.26 8.22
N LEU A 112 -19.04 5.14 7.52
CA LEU A 112 -19.68 3.86 7.87
C LEU A 112 -18.60 2.81 8.09
N THR A 113 -18.79 1.90 9.05
CA THR A 113 -17.94 0.71 9.18
C THR A 113 -18.35 -0.37 8.16
N TYR A 114 -17.49 -1.36 7.89
CA TYR A 114 -17.87 -2.49 7.02
C TYR A 114 -19.11 -3.23 7.54
N SER A 115 -19.21 -3.47 8.86
CA SER A 115 -20.40 -4.08 9.46
C SER A 115 -21.68 -3.27 9.20
N GLU A 116 -21.61 -1.94 9.27
CA GLU A 116 -22.74 -1.07 8.95
C GLU A 116 -23.13 -1.18 7.47
N MET A 117 -22.15 -1.14 6.56
CA MET A 117 -22.38 -1.28 5.12
C MET A 117 -22.95 -2.66 4.77
N GLN A 118 -22.51 -3.74 5.42
CA GLN A 118 -23.10 -5.09 5.29
C GLN A 118 -24.56 -5.11 5.70
N LYS A 119 -24.93 -4.52 6.84
CA LYS A 119 -26.33 -4.43 7.30
C LYS A 119 -27.20 -3.64 6.31
N ILE A 120 -26.66 -2.57 5.73
CA ILE A 120 -27.36 -1.78 4.71
C ILE A 120 -27.52 -2.58 3.41
N GLY A 121 -26.44 -3.21 2.95
CA GLY A 121 -26.41 -4.01 1.73
C GLY A 121 -27.40 -5.16 1.77
N TYR A 122 -27.47 -5.85 2.91
CA TYR A 122 -28.45 -6.91 3.14
C TYR A 122 -29.89 -6.41 2.99
N LYS A 123 -30.23 -5.24 3.58
CA LYS A 123 -31.56 -4.63 3.45
C LYS A 123 -31.89 -4.27 2.00
N ILE A 124 -30.93 -3.71 1.25
CA ILE A 124 -31.07 -3.40 -0.18
C ILE A 124 -31.31 -4.71 -0.97
N ALA A 125 -30.53 -5.75 -0.69
CA ALA A 125 -30.60 -7.01 -1.39
C ALA A 125 -31.96 -7.69 -1.20
N LEU A 126 -32.45 -7.80 0.05
CA LEU A 126 -33.78 -8.33 0.34
C LEU A 126 -34.89 -7.54 -0.36
N LYS A 127 -34.83 -6.21 -0.33
CA LYS A 127 -35.85 -5.34 -0.95
C LYS A 127 -35.90 -5.49 -2.47
N SER A 128 -34.76 -5.77 -3.12
CA SER A 128 -34.68 -5.93 -4.58
C SER A 128 -35.43 -7.16 -5.11
N LYS A 129 -35.61 -8.19 -4.28
CA LYS A 129 -36.16 -9.51 -4.65
C LYS A 129 -35.44 -10.19 -5.83
N ALA A 130 -34.22 -9.76 -6.13
CA ALA A 130 -33.39 -10.37 -7.17
C ALA A 130 -32.67 -11.62 -6.64
N ASP A 131 -32.19 -12.47 -7.55
CA ASP A 131 -31.42 -13.66 -7.19
C ASP A 131 -29.94 -13.31 -6.92
N VAL A 132 -29.46 -12.24 -7.59
CA VAL A 132 -28.12 -11.68 -7.45
C VAL A 132 -28.23 -10.16 -7.36
N VAL A 133 -27.49 -9.54 -6.45
CA VAL A 133 -27.52 -8.11 -6.19
C VAL A 133 -26.10 -7.60 -6.09
N TRP A 134 -25.76 -6.61 -6.90
CA TRP A 134 -24.47 -5.93 -6.88
C TRP A 134 -24.67 -4.51 -6.36
N ILE A 135 -23.91 -4.17 -5.33
CA ILE A 135 -23.98 -2.87 -4.66
C ILE A 135 -22.58 -2.27 -4.64
N TRP A 136 -22.44 -1.09 -5.23
CA TRP A 136 -21.21 -0.30 -5.14
C TRP A 136 -21.42 0.79 -4.08
N PHE A 137 -20.79 0.64 -2.92
CA PHE A 137 -20.81 1.68 -1.88
C PHE A 137 -19.80 2.75 -2.22
N LYS A 138 -20.23 4.02 -2.20
CA LYS A 138 -19.41 5.13 -2.68
C LYS A 138 -19.58 6.37 -1.80
N ARG A 139 -18.49 7.11 -1.57
CA ARG A 139 -18.54 8.42 -0.92
C ARG A 139 -19.16 9.45 -1.87
N ASP A 140 -19.92 10.38 -1.33
CA ASP A 140 -20.41 11.52 -2.11
C ASP A 140 -19.23 12.28 -2.76
N GLY A 141 -19.37 12.65 -4.03
CA GLY A 141 -18.32 13.28 -4.83
C GLY A 141 -17.15 12.39 -5.28
N ALA A 142 -17.10 11.10 -4.93
CA ALA A 142 -15.99 10.25 -5.36
C ALA A 142 -15.93 10.07 -6.91
N PRO A 143 -14.75 9.88 -7.52
CA PRO A 143 -14.62 9.56 -8.95
C PRO A 143 -15.32 8.26 -9.36
N ASN A 144 -15.57 8.09 -10.66
CA ASN A 144 -16.15 6.84 -11.18
C ASN A 144 -15.16 5.68 -11.03
N GLY A 145 -15.68 4.50 -10.64
CA GLY A 145 -14.86 3.32 -10.40
C GLY A 145 -14.23 3.24 -9.01
N ILE A 146 -14.31 4.31 -8.21
CA ILE A 146 -13.80 4.33 -6.84
C ILE A 146 -14.93 4.04 -5.87
N ASN A 147 -14.88 2.87 -5.26
CA ASN A 147 -15.86 2.39 -4.30
C ASN A 147 -15.19 2.19 -2.93
N ILE A 148 -15.95 2.43 -1.86
CA ILE A 148 -15.53 2.09 -0.50
C ILE A 148 -15.43 0.56 -0.37
N VAL A 149 -16.47 -0.12 -0.86
CA VAL A 149 -16.59 -1.57 -0.94
C VAL A 149 -17.57 -1.92 -2.04
N THR A 150 -17.28 -2.99 -2.76
CA THR A 150 -18.23 -3.62 -3.67
C THR A 150 -18.80 -4.85 -2.98
N GLN A 151 -20.12 -4.91 -2.85
CA GLN A 151 -20.80 -6.07 -2.28
C GLN A 151 -21.59 -6.81 -3.35
N GLN A 152 -21.42 -8.12 -3.35
CA GLN A 152 -22.22 -9.03 -4.13
C GLN A 152 -23.03 -9.94 -3.20
N TRP A 153 -24.35 -9.79 -3.25
CA TRP A 153 -25.30 -10.62 -2.51
C TRP A 153 -25.97 -11.60 -3.46
N PHE A 154 -26.06 -12.86 -3.10
CA PHE A 154 -26.71 -13.87 -3.94
C PHE A 154 -27.33 -14.98 -3.11
N LYS A 155 -28.37 -15.60 -3.68
CA LYS A 155 -29.00 -16.76 -3.04
C LYS A 155 -28.01 -17.91 -2.91
N ARG A 156 -28.11 -18.68 -1.82
CA ARG A 156 -27.26 -19.84 -1.53
C ARG A 156 -27.10 -20.82 -2.70
N ALA A 157 -28.17 -21.05 -3.46
CA ALA A 157 -28.16 -21.93 -4.64
C ALA A 157 -27.19 -21.48 -5.75
N LEU A 158 -26.72 -20.23 -5.71
CA LEU A 158 -25.79 -19.66 -6.68
C LEU A 158 -24.33 -19.68 -6.21
N LYS A 159 -24.05 -20.21 -5.01
CA LYS A 159 -22.70 -20.35 -4.45
C LYS A 159 -21.68 -20.91 -5.45
N PRO A 160 -21.94 -22.01 -6.18
CA PRO A 160 -20.96 -22.58 -7.10
C PRO A 160 -20.59 -21.69 -8.30
N PHE A 161 -21.35 -20.62 -8.57
CA PHE A 161 -21.10 -19.73 -9.70
C PHE A 161 -20.25 -18.51 -9.34
N PHE A 162 -20.17 -18.17 -8.06
CA PHE A 162 -19.55 -16.94 -7.60
C PHE A 162 -18.39 -17.17 -6.66
N ILE A 163 -18.32 -18.35 -6.04
CA ILE A 163 -17.24 -18.69 -5.13
C ILE A 163 -16.40 -19.75 -5.83
N ASN A 164 -15.16 -19.39 -6.13
CA ASN A 164 -14.14 -20.38 -6.43
C ASN A 164 -13.68 -20.97 -5.09
N ILE A 165 -13.80 -22.28 -4.92
CA ILE A 165 -13.43 -22.94 -3.65
C ILE A 165 -11.92 -22.81 -3.38
N ASP A 166 -11.13 -22.49 -4.41
CA ASP A 166 -9.68 -22.37 -4.36
C ASP A 166 -9.14 -20.94 -4.15
N SER A 167 -10.00 -19.90 -4.02
CA SER A 167 -9.55 -18.53 -3.75
C SER A 167 -9.70 -18.16 -2.26
N GLU A 168 -8.58 -17.88 -1.59
CA GLU A 168 -8.54 -17.46 -0.19
C GLU A 168 -8.92 -15.98 0.04
N ASP A 169 -9.07 -15.20 -1.05
CA ASP A 169 -9.21 -13.73 -0.98
C ASP A 169 -10.65 -13.22 -0.75
N ASP A 170 -11.68 -14.06 -0.91
CA ASP A 170 -13.08 -13.65 -0.79
C ASP A 170 -13.62 -13.93 0.63
N GLU A 171 -13.93 -12.88 1.39
CA GLU A 171 -14.68 -13.02 2.64
C GLU A 171 -16.14 -13.39 2.34
N ILE A 172 -16.51 -14.64 2.66
CA ILE A 172 -17.85 -15.17 2.44
C ILE A 172 -18.60 -15.23 3.77
N VAL A 173 -19.67 -14.44 3.89
CA VAL A 173 -20.53 -14.41 5.08
C VAL A 173 -21.93 -14.89 4.74
N ASP A 174 -22.41 -15.88 5.50
CA ASP A 174 -23.74 -16.48 5.33
C ASP A 174 -24.77 -15.74 6.19
N TYR A 175 -25.70 -15.04 5.54
CA TYR A 175 -26.82 -14.33 6.17
C TYR A 175 -28.15 -15.10 6.04
N GLY A 176 -28.07 -16.44 6.02
CA GLY A 176 -29.21 -17.35 5.92
C GLY A 176 -29.71 -17.49 4.48
N GLU A 177 -30.54 -16.55 4.03
CA GLU A 177 -31.16 -16.57 2.69
C GLU A 177 -30.21 -16.10 1.59
N LEU A 178 -29.25 -15.23 1.95
CA LEU A 178 -28.28 -14.63 1.05
C LEU A 178 -26.87 -14.88 1.56
N ILE A 179 -25.98 -15.06 0.61
CA ILE A 179 -24.53 -15.09 0.82
C ILE A 179 -23.99 -13.75 0.35
N LEU A 180 -23.05 -13.21 1.13
CA LEU A 180 -22.26 -12.04 0.80
C LEU A 180 -20.88 -12.46 0.29
N SER A 181 -20.43 -11.83 -0.79
CA SER A 181 -19.03 -11.73 -1.21
C SER A 181 -18.69 -10.24 -1.29
N GLU A 182 -17.59 -9.83 -0.68
CA GLU A 182 -17.15 -8.44 -0.65
C GLU A 182 -15.79 -8.26 -1.30
N ASN A 183 -15.63 -7.20 -2.10
CA ASN A 183 -14.34 -6.72 -2.55
C ASN A 183 -14.05 -5.35 -1.95
N ARG A 184 -12.98 -5.27 -1.15
CA ARG A 184 -12.52 -4.06 -0.44
C ARG A 184 -11.30 -3.41 -1.08
N GLN A 185 -10.76 -3.98 -2.17
CA GLN A 185 -9.52 -3.55 -2.81
C GLN A 185 -9.64 -2.15 -3.44
N ASP A 186 -10.81 -1.81 -3.99
CA ASP A 186 -11.10 -0.48 -4.56
C ASP A 186 -10.98 0.66 -3.52
N GLY A 187 -11.12 0.34 -2.24
CA GLY A 187 -11.11 1.28 -1.13
C GLY A 187 -9.72 1.58 -0.56
N TYR A 188 -8.65 0.96 -1.08
CA TYR A 188 -7.30 1.14 -0.54
C TYR A 188 -6.75 2.54 -0.86
N VAL A 189 -6.87 3.42 0.14
CA VAL A 189 -6.73 4.89 0.10
C VAL A 189 -5.36 5.38 -0.37
N CYS A 190 -4.29 4.59 -0.26
CA CYS A 190 -2.97 5.03 -0.73
C CYS A 190 -3.00 5.43 -2.21
N SER A 191 -3.62 4.62 -3.07
CA SER A 191 -3.71 4.94 -4.50
C SER A 191 -4.47 6.25 -4.74
N ALA A 192 -5.68 6.39 -4.17
CA ALA A 192 -6.55 7.54 -4.38
C ALA A 192 -5.96 8.86 -3.84
N TYR A 193 -5.21 8.83 -2.73
CA TYR A 193 -4.60 10.04 -2.18
C TYR A 193 -3.52 10.60 -3.12
N TYR A 194 -2.62 9.74 -3.64
CA TYR A 194 -1.60 10.13 -4.61
C TYR A 194 -2.19 10.47 -5.99
N TYR A 195 -3.24 9.76 -6.45
CA TYR A 195 -3.93 10.09 -7.70
C TYR A 195 -4.65 11.44 -7.66
N ASN A 196 -5.23 11.82 -6.52
CA ASN A 196 -5.96 13.08 -6.35
C ASN A 196 -5.04 14.26 -5.99
N HIS A 197 -3.79 14.00 -5.60
CA HIS A 197 -2.79 15.03 -5.31
C HIS A 197 -1.46 14.69 -6.02
N PRO A 198 -1.44 14.68 -7.37
CA PRO A 198 -0.24 14.34 -8.13
C PRO A 198 0.90 15.35 -7.91
N ASP A 199 0.55 16.57 -7.47
CA ASP A 199 1.49 17.65 -7.14
C ASP A 199 1.91 17.66 -5.67
N MET A 200 1.48 16.66 -4.88
CA MET A 200 1.88 16.59 -3.49
C MET A 200 3.38 16.29 -3.42
N PRO A 201 4.18 17.14 -2.75
CA PRO A 201 5.59 16.89 -2.64
C PRO A 201 5.79 15.58 -1.88
N ALA A 202 6.61 14.71 -2.44
CA ALA A 202 7.05 13.49 -1.78
C ALA A 202 7.71 13.87 -0.46
N LYS A 203 7.16 13.35 0.64
CA LYS A 203 7.80 13.47 1.95
C LYS A 203 8.80 12.34 2.09
N HIS A 204 10.07 12.70 2.00
CA HIS A 204 11.18 11.80 2.29
C HIS A 204 11.54 11.88 3.77
N LEU A 205 12.10 10.80 4.30
CA LEU A 205 12.65 10.83 5.65
C LEU A 205 13.84 11.80 5.71
N ALA A 206 13.95 12.50 6.84
CA ALA A 206 15.04 13.44 7.05
C ALA A 206 16.38 12.68 7.07
N VAL A 207 17.37 13.19 6.34
CA VAL A 207 18.70 12.57 6.29
C VAL A 207 19.31 12.51 7.70
N SER A 208 19.73 11.32 8.10
CA SER A 208 20.36 11.08 9.40
C SER A 208 21.62 11.92 9.56
N LYS A 209 21.88 12.41 10.79
CA LYS A 209 23.09 13.18 11.11
C LYS A 209 24.36 12.36 10.90
N ASN A 210 24.27 11.04 10.99
CA ASN A 210 25.37 10.11 10.81
C ASN A 210 25.33 9.43 9.43
N ALA A 211 24.59 10.00 8.47
CA ALA A 211 24.45 9.41 7.15
C ALA A 211 25.81 9.25 6.44
N ILE A 212 26.00 8.09 5.83
CA ILE A 212 27.22 7.75 5.10
C ILE A 212 27.18 8.42 3.73
N THR A 213 28.17 9.26 3.43
CA THR A 213 28.33 9.83 2.09
C THR A 213 28.75 8.74 1.11
N VAL A 214 27.87 8.39 0.19
CA VAL A 214 28.12 7.38 -0.83
C VAL A 214 29.03 7.94 -1.91
N ASN A 215 30.14 7.23 -2.12
CA ASN A 215 31.06 7.43 -3.22
C ASN A 215 30.89 6.28 -4.20
N LEU A 216 30.75 6.62 -5.47
CA LEU A 216 30.68 5.65 -6.55
C LEU A 216 31.53 6.15 -7.70
N ASP A 217 32.46 5.33 -8.17
CA ASP A 217 33.32 5.62 -9.31
C ASP A 217 33.36 4.41 -10.23
N ILE A 218 33.49 4.65 -11.54
CA ILE A 218 33.45 3.60 -12.55
C ILE A 218 34.69 3.73 -13.40
N LYS A 219 35.47 2.66 -13.42
CA LYS A 219 36.73 2.57 -14.16
C LYS A 219 36.60 1.51 -15.22
N LYS A 220 37.23 1.76 -16.37
CA LYS A 220 37.26 0.84 -17.50
C LYS A 220 38.61 0.11 -17.55
N SER A 221 38.56 -1.19 -17.77
CA SER A 221 39.72 -2.03 -18.13
C SER A 221 39.51 -2.63 -19.54
N SER A 222 40.42 -3.49 -19.99
CA SER A 222 40.37 -4.07 -21.34
C SER A 222 39.11 -4.90 -21.62
N GLU A 223 38.53 -5.56 -20.61
CA GLU A 223 37.39 -6.48 -20.78
C GLU A 223 36.24 -6.27 -19.77
N PHE A 224 36.40 -5.37 -18.80
CA PHE A 224 35.43 -5.20 -17.71
C PHE A 224 35.34 -3.74 -17.24
N LEU A 225 34.17 -3.40 -16.67
CA LEU A 225 34.02 -2.21 -15.85
C LEU A 225 34.26 -2.57 -14.38
N THR A 226 34.95 -1.71 -13.66
CA THR A 226 35.12 -1.80 -12.22
C THR A 226 34.35 -0.67 -11.56
N LEU A 227 33.32 -1.03 -10.82
CA LEU A 227 32.59 -0.13 -9.95
C LEU A 227 33.29 -0.10 -8.59
N CYS A 228 33.85 1.05 -8.24
CA CYS A 228 34.44 1.31 -6.93
C CYS A 228 33.41 2.05 -6.08
N THR A 229 33.07 1.50 -4.92
CA THR A 229 32.08 2.14 -4.03
C THR A 229 32.35 1.82 -2.57
N ASN A 230 31.84 2.66 -1.67
CA ASN A 230 31.77 2.38 -0.23
C ASN A 230 30.41 1.83 0.21
N LEU A 231 29.56 1.41 -0.73
CA LEU A 231 28.35 0.67 -0.39
C LEU A 231 28.68 -0.67 0.27
N LEU A 232 27.76 -1.14 1.10
CA LEU A 232 27.86 -2.33 1.93
C LEU A 232 27.79 -3.57 1.04
N LYS A 233 28.53 -4.60 1.43
CA LYS A 233 28.43 -5.92 0.81
C LYS A 233 26.97 -6.40 0.87
N GLY A 234 26.45 -6.87 -0.27
CA GLY A 234 25.07 -7.30 -0.42
C GLY A 234 24.16 -6.24 -1.07
N THR A 235 24.58 -4.98 -1.15
CA THR A 235 23.81 -3.93 -1.83
C THR A 235 23.59 -4.29 -3.30
N LYS A 236 22.32 -4.34 -3.74
CA LYS A 236 21.94 -4.59 -5.13
C LYS A 236 21.95 -3.28 -5.91
N LEU A 237 22.61 -3.30 -7.06
CA LEU A 237 22.68 -2.20 -8.02
C LEU A 237 22.19 -2.69 -9.37
N PHE A 238 21.51 -1.81 -10.09
CA PHE A 238 21.08 -2.03 -11.46
C PHE A 238 21.91 -1.16 -12.39
N ILE A 239 22.38 -1.71 -13.50
CA ILE A 239 23.25 -1.01 -14.44
C ILE A 239 22.66 -1.12 -15.82
N THR A 240 22.49 0.03 -16.48
CA THR A 240 22.17 0.11 -17.91
C THR A 240 23.37 0.69 -18.64
N TYR A 241 23.68 0.16 -19.82
CA TYR A 241 24.84 0.63 -20.59
C TYR A 241 24.69 0.38 -22.09
N LYS A 242 25.43 1.16 -22.88
CA LYS A 242 25.61 1.04 -24.33
C LYS A 242 27.09 0.99 -24.65
N ILE A 243 27.45 0.16 -25.63
CA ILE A 243 28.81 0.07 -26.17
C ILE A 243 28.79 0.72 -27.55
N ASN A 244 29.67 1.71 -27.78
CA ASN A 244 29.77 2.51 -29.02
C ASN A 244 28.43 3.07 -29.51
N GLY A 245 27.52 3.42 -28.59
CA GLY A 245 26.19 3.93 -28.92
C GLY A 245 25.23 2.92 -29.53
N GLY A 246 25.53 1.62 -29.45
CA GLY A 246 24.66 0.54 -29.90
C GLY A 246 23.44 0.29 -29.01
N GLU A 247 22.92 -0.93 -29.05
CA GLU A 247 21.75 -1.32 -28.26
C GLU A 247 21.99 -1.19 -26.75
N GLU A 248 20.92 -0.79 -26.05
CA GLU A 248 20.92 -0.68 -24.60
C GLU A 248 20.90 -2.07 -23.96
N ARG A 249 21.79 -2.27 -23.00
CA ARG A 249 21.92 -3.51 -22.24
C ARG A 249 21.73 -3.20 -20.77
N SER A 250 21.32 -4.21 -20.01
CA SER A 250 21.15 -4.08 -18.58
C SER A 250 21.64 -5.30 -17.82
N THR A 251 22.07 -5.07 -16.58
CA THR A 251 22.47 -6.14 -15.66
C THR A 251 22.24 -5.72 -14.22
N SER A 252 21.98 -6.70 -13.35
CA SER A 252 21.93 -6.50 -11.91
C SER A 252 23.21 -7.03 -11.28
N VAL A 253 23.82 -6.25 -10.40
CA VAL A 253 25.03 -6.64 -9.69
C VAL A 253 24.84 -6.47 -8.19
N THR A 254 25.50 -7.33 -7.44
CA THR A 254 25.52 -7.25 -5.97
C THR A 254 26.92 -6.85 -5.55
N VAL A 255 27.01 -5.81 -4.72
CA VAL A 255 28.28 -5.34 -4.16
C VAL A 255 28.89 -6.47 -3.34
N GLN A 256 30.05 -6.98 -3.77
CA GLN A 256 30.75 -8.05 -3.07
C GLN A 256 31.69 -7.50 -1.98
N ASP A 257 32.27 -6.33 -2.26
CA ASP A 257 33.28 -5.63 -1.47
C ASP A 257 33.45 -4.21 -2.05
N ALA A 258 34.37 -3.40 -1.52
CA ALA A 258 34.57 -1.99 -1.93
C ALA A 258 34.97 -1.81 -3.42
N LYS A 259 35.04 -2.92 -4.18
CA LYS A 259 35.18 -2.99 -5.63
C LYS A 259 34.27 -4.10 -6.14
N THR A 260 33.53 -3.81 -7.21
CA THR A 260 32.68 -4.79 -7.91
C THR A 260 33.07 -4.80 -9.39
N ILE A 261 33.40 -5.98 -9.91
CA ILE A 261 33.77 -6.17 -11.32
C ILE A 261 32.50 -6.53 -12.10
N ILE A 262 32.27 -5.82 -13.19
CA ILE A 262 31.14 -6.00 -14.09
C ILE A 262 31.72 -6.43 -15.44
N THR A 263 31.45 -7.66 -15.83
CA THR A 263 31.83 -8.19 -17.15
C THR A 263 30.86 -7.69 -18.21
N LEU A 264 31.38 -7.11 -19.29
CA LEU A 264 30.57 -6.65 -20.41
C LEU A 264 30.71 -7.61 -21.59
N GLU A 265 29.59 -8.20 -22.02
CA GLU A 265 29.61 -9.05 -23.22
C GLU A 265 29.92 -8.24 -24.48
N GLY A 266 30.70 -8.79 -25.41
CA GLY A 266 30.98 -8.15 -26.71
C GLY A 266 31.75 -6.82 -26.63
N TYR A 267 32.33 -6.49 -25.47
CA TYR A 267 33.15 -5.31 -25.26
C TYR A 267 34.60 -5.57 -25.71
N GLN A 268 35.21 -4.60 -26.39
CA GLN A 268 36.58 -4.67 -26.90
C GLN A 268 37.44 -3.50 -26.39
N PRO A 269 38.77 -3.68 -26.30
CA PRO A 269 39.68 -2.58 -25.98
C PRO A 269 39.52 -1.41 -26.95
N GLY A 270 39.16 -0.24 -26.42
CA GLY A 270 38.92 0.98 -27.21
C GLY A 270 37.45 1.35 -27.40
N ASP A 271 36.52 0.48 -27.02
CA ASP A 271 35.09 0.78 -27.09
C ASP A 271 34.67 1.86 -26.10
N GLN A 272 33.82 2.79 -26.55
CA GLN A 272 33.20 3.78 -25.68
C GLN A 272 32.02 3.16 -24.96
N VAL A 273 31.92 3.38 -23.65
CA VAL A 273 30.81 2.85 -22.84
C VAL A 273 30.12 3.99 -22.12
N SER A 274 28.80 4.07 -22.28
CA SER A 274 27.95 5.06 -21.61
C SER A 274 26.79 4.37 -20.91
N GLY A 275 26.39 4.84 -19.74
CA GLY A 275 25.31 4.20 -19.00
C GLY A 275 24.94 4.88 -17.71
N ASP A 276 24.07 4.22 -16.95
CA ASP A 276 23.65 4.63 -15.62
C ASP A 276 23.85 3.47 -14.64
N VAL A 277 24.39 3.78 -13.46
CA VAL A 277 24.30 2.91 -12.30
C VAL A 277 23.18 3.42 -11.41
N THR A 278 22.29 2.53 -11.01
CA THR A 278 21.12 2.82 -10.19
C THR A 278 21.15 1.99 -8.92
N LEU A 279 21.01 2.63 -7.77
CA LEU A 279 20.65 1.94 -6.53
C LEU A 279 19.13 1.79 -6.53
N ILE A 280 18.66 0.53 -6.57
CA ILE A 280 17.24 0.19 -6.59
C ILE A 280 16.55 0.69 -5.31
N MET A 281 15.22 0.74 -5.29
CA MET A 281 14.44 1.12 -4.10
C MET A 281 14.84 0.31 -2.87
N SER A 282 14.82 0.93 -1.69
CA SER A 282 15.14 0.30 -0.39
C SER A 282 14.37 -1.00 -0.16
N ILE A 283 13.06 -1.00 -0.43
CA ILE A 283 12.18 -2.17 -0.27
C ILE A 283 12.56 -3.39 -1.14
N LEU A 284 13.36 -3.18 -2.18
CA LEU A 284 13.87 -4.24 -3.05
C LEU A 284 15.26 -4.75 -2.63
N GLN A 285 15.86 -4.13 -1.62
CA GLN A 285 17.10 -4.61 -1.01
C GLN A 285 16.81 -5.72 0.00
N ASP A 286 17.86 -6.44 0.37
CA ASP A 286 17.77 -7.43 1.45
C ASP A 286 17.62 -6.71 2.81
N LYS A 287 16.93 -7.35 3.76
CA LYS A 287 16.58 -6.75 5.07
C LYS A 287 17.79 -6.15 5.79
N ASN A 288 18.93 -6.85 5.78
CA ASN A 288 20.17 -6.37 6.40
C ASN A 288 20.72 -5.08 5.75
N ILE A 289 20.47 -4.85 4.46
CA ILE A 289 20.84 -3.59 3.80
C ILE A 289 19.87 -2.49 4.21
N MET A 290 18.57 -2.79 4.29
CA MET A 290 17.56 -1.83 4.77
C MET A 290 17.80 -1.41 6.22
N ASP A 291 18.17 -2.35 7.09
CA ASP A 291 18.44 -2.07 8.51
C ASP A 291 19.60 -1.06 8.67
N GLU A 292 20.62 -1.14 7.79
CA GLU A 292 21.77 -0.23 7.80
C GLU A 292 21.48 1.10 7.10
N TYR A 293 20.83 1.06 5.94
CA TYR A 293 20.63 2.25 5.10
C TYR A 293 19.37 3.04 5.43
N GLY A 294 18.44 2.42 6.13
CA GLY A 294 17.13 2.97 6.42
C GLY A 294 16.09 2.64 5.35
N ILE A 295 14.82 2.77 5.73
CA ILE A 295 13.67 2.39 4.90
C ILE A 295 13.44 3.29 3.69
N ASP A 296 14.03 4.50 3.69
CA ASP A 296 14.03 5.45 2.56
C ASP A 296 15.46 5.94 2.25
N TYR A 297 16.44 5.09 2.58
CA TYR A 297 17.87 5.40 2.50
C TYR A 297 18.32 6.63 3.30
N GLU A 298 17.61 7.03 4.35
CA GLU A 298 17.91 8.20 5.18
C GLU A 298 19.30 8.17 5.82
N ASN A 299 19.93 7.00 5.97
CA ASN A 299 21.31 6.84 6.44
C ASN A 299 22.34 6.95 5.31
N LEU A 300 21.95 7.27 4.08
CA LEU A 300 22.84 7.52 2.95
C LEU A 300 22.80 8.98 2.50
N THR A 301 23.91 9.52 2.03
CA THR A 301 23.96 10.87 1.43
C THR A 301 24.98 10.94 0.29
N GLY A 302 25.17 12.12 -0.28
CA GLY A 302 26.09 12.37 -1.39
C GLY A 302 25.40 12.45 -2.76
N THR A 303 26.16 12.84 -3.77
CA THR A 303 25.65 13.17 -5.11
C THR A 303 25.04 11.98 -5.85
N PHE A 304 25.35 10.76 -5.42
CA PHE A 304 24.75 9.55 -5.98
C PHE A 304 23.30 9.37 -5.51
N ILE A 305 22.95 9.81 -4.30
CA ILE A 305 21.61 9.61 -3.73
C ILE A 305 20.71 10.76 -4.18
N CYS A 306 19.70 10.43 -5.00
CA CYS A 306 18.72 11.34 -5.53
C CYS A 306 17.56 11.48 -4.55
N ARG A 307 17.37 12.70 -4.04
CA ARG A 307 16.22 13.09 -3.21
C ARG A 307 15.56 14.29 -3.87
N SER A 308 14.32 14.12 -4.30
CA SER A 308 13.56 15.15 -4.98
C SER A 308 12.16 15.18 -4.41
N GLU A 309 11.66 16.38 -4.09
CA GLU A 309 10.25 16.55 -3.69
C GLU A 309 9.27 16.14 -4.80
N LYS A 310 9.75 15.94 -6.04
CA LYS A 310 8.93 15.50 -7.19
C LYS A 310 8.90 13.99 -7.38
N GLU A 311 9.82 13.26 -6.78
CA GLU A 311 9.91 11.81 -6.93
C GLU A 311 9.49 11.15 -5.62
N SER A 312 8.56 10.20 -5.69
CA SER A 312 7.98 9.55 -4.51
C SER A 312 8.94 8.61 -3.77
N MET A 313 10.12 8.35 -4.33
CA MET A 313 11.08 7.39 -3.79
C MET A 313 12.48 7.97 -3.81
N VAL A 314 13.26 7.69 -2.76
CA VAL A 314 14.70 7.89 -2.79
C VAL A 314 15.37 6.73 -3.53
N TYR A 315 16.25 7.06 -4.47
CA TYR A 315 17.08 6.10 -5.18
C TYR A 315 18.47 6.67 -5.39
N GLY A 316 19.41 5.84 -5.84
CA GLY A 316 20.73 6.32 -6.25
C GLY A 316 20.85 6.30 -7.76
N ARG A 317 21.46 7.32 -8.37
CA ARG A 317 21.77 7.32 -9.79
C ARG A 317 23.09 8.02 -10.08
N LYS A 318 23.91 7.38 -10.91
CA LYS A 318 25.12 7.99 -11.48
C LYS A 318 25.24 7.62 -12.95
N HIS A 319 25.17 8.65 -13.79
CA HIS A 319 25.53 8.54 -15.19
C HIS A 319 27.05 8.42 -15.35
N PHE A 320 27.49 7.61 -16.31
CA PHE A 320 28.89 7.48 -16.67
C PHE A 320 29.08 7.44 -18.18
N PHE A 321 30.20 7.98 -18.61
CA PHE A 321 30.68 7.92 -19.98
C PHE A 321 32.18 7.75 -19.96
N ILE A 322 32.68 6.65 -20.54
CA ILE A 322 34.10 6.30 -20.54
C ILE A 322 34.52 6.02 -21.98
N LYS A 323 35.56 6.72 -22.44
CA LYS A 323 36.16 6.52 -23.75
C LYS A 323 37.15 5.37 -23.74
#